data_AF-A0A6B3R0X2-F1
#
_entry.id   AF-A0A6B3R0X2-F1
#
_cell.length_a   1.000
_cell.length_b   1.000
_cell.length_c   1.000
_cell.angle_alpha   90.00
_cell.angle_beta   90.00
_cell.angle_gamma   90.00
#
_symmetry.space_group_name_H-M   'P 1'
#
loop_
_entity.id
_entity.type
_entity.pdbx_description
1 polymer ?
#
loop_
_entity_poly.entity_id
_entity_poly.type
_entity_poly.pdbx_seq_one_letter_code
_entity_poly.pdbx_strand_id
1 'polypeptide(L)'
;MKAAGYTLDRDNPDLLVLISITTNLETEREQEPVYANYPYVGAVPGTPVSPFYQPFYYRGWYDWYYPGGVIGYTTYTYSYKDGTVVIDLIDRETKQSVWKGITSEPIMDKTETEAVQEAIIDIFKAYPLNN
;
A
#
# COMPACT_ATOMS: atom_id res chain seq x y z
N MET A 1 3.26 8.40 9.96
CA MET A 1 3.66 7.21 10.75
C MET A 1 4.68 7.51 11.86
N LYS A 2 5.92 7.96 11.60
CA LYS A 2 6.85 8.29 12.72
C LYS A 2 6.29 9.33 13.70
N ALA A 3 5.64 10.37 13.19
CA ALA A 3 4.92 11.36 14.02
C ALA A 3 3.76 10.76 14.84
N ALA A 4 3.28 9.57 14.46
CA ALA A 4 2.25 8.81 15.16
C ALA A 4 2.84 7.75 16.13
N GLY A 5 4.16 7.78 16.37
CA GLY A 5 4.85 6.85 17.29
C GLY A 5 5.39 5.57 16.65
N TYR A 6 5.19 5.32 15.35
CA TYR A 6 5.71 4.12 14.69
C TYR A 6 7.19 4.21 14.38
N THR A 7 7.87 3.07 14.41
CA THR A 7 9.26 2.92 13.95
C THR A 7 9.31 2.03 12.71
N LEU A 8 10.37 2.17 11.92
CA LEU A 8 10.58 1.31 10.76
C LEU A 8 11.32 0.04 11.21
N ASP A 9 10.65 -1.09 11.10
CA ASP A 9 11.26 -2.42 11.21
C ASP A 9 11.09 -3.14 9.87
N ARG A 10 12.18 -3.63 9.30
CA ARG A 10 12.19 -4.33 8.00
C ARG A 10 12.30 -5.84 8.16
N ASP A 11 12.57 -6.32 9.35
CA ASP A 11 12.80 -7.72 9.67
C ASP A 11 11.57 -8.30 10.39
N ASN A 12 10.96 -7.53 11.29
CA ASN A 12 9.83 -7.97 12.11
C ASN A 12 8.73 -6.88 12.29
N PRO A 13 8.18 -6.29 11.22
CA PRO A 13 7.16 -5.24 11.34
C PRO A 13 5.82 -5.75 11.87
N ASP A 14 5.18 -5.00 12.76
CA ASP A 14 3.78 -5.29 13.14
C ASP A 14 2.80 -4.97 12.01
N LEU A 15 3.04 -3.84 11.32
CA LEU A 15 2.21 -3.33 10.24
C LEU A 15 3.02 -3.15 8.95
N LEU A 16 2.44 -3.54 7.83
CA LEU A 16 2.91 -3.25 6.49
C LEU A 16 2.07 -2.12 5.89
N VAL A 17 2.72 -1.22 5.15
CA VAL A 17 2.04 -0.14 4.41
C VAL A 17 2.03 -0.50 2.93
N LEU A 18 0.84 -0.71 2.38
CA LEU A 18 0.65 -0.88 0.95
C LEU A 18 0.08 0.41 0.35
N ILE A 19 0.67 0.87 -0.74
CA ILE A 19 0.19 2.04 -1.49
C ILE A 19 -0.16 1.55 -2.89
N SER A 20 -1.40 1.78 -3.31
CA SER A 20 -1.85 1.51 -4.67
C SER A 20 -2.47 2.76 -5.28
N ILE A 21 -2.32 2.89 -6.60
CA ILE A 21 -2.94 3.95 -7.39
C ILE A 21 -3.84 3.26 -8.39
N THR A 22 -5.14 3.55 -8.33
CA THR A 22 -6.09 2.94 -9.25
C THR A 22 -5.85 3.46 -10.66
N THR A 23 -5.53 2.54 -11.55
CA THR A 23 -5.48 2.75 -13.00
C THR A 23 -6.60 1.93 -13.62
N ASN A 24 -7.56 2.58 -14.27
CA ASN A 24 -8.82 2.05 -14.78
C ASN A 24 -9.97 1.97 -13.77
N LEU A 25 -11.14 2.37 -14.28
CA LEU A 25 -12.41 2.47 -13.58
C LEU A 25 -13.16 1.15 -13.78
N GLU A 26 -12.93 0.16 -12.93
CA GLU A 26 -13.77 -1.04 -12.93
C GLU A 26 -14.83 -0.94 -11.84
N THR A 27 -16.09 -0.94 -12.28
CA THR A 27 -17.27 -0.90 -11.42
C THR A 27 -17.85 -2.31 -11.38
N GLU A 28 -17.16 -3.23 -10.71
CA GLU A 28 -17.72 -4.55 -10.46
C GLU A 28 -17.71 -4.88 -8.96
N ARG A 29 -18.87 -5.36 -8.49
CA ARG A 29 -19.06 -5.88 -7.14
C ARG A 29 -18.63 -7.34 -7.14
N GLU A 30 -17.33 -7.57 -6.97
CA GLU A 30 -16.80 -8.88 -6.63
C GLU A 30 -15.79 -8.75 -5.49
N GLN A 31 -15.78 -9.72 -4.60
CA GLN A 31 -14.83 -9.78 -3.49
C GLN A 31 -13.47 -10.21 -4.07
N GLU A 32 -12.69 -9.27 -4.59
CA GLU A 32 -11.43 -9.60 -5.24
C GLU A 32 -10.30 -9.79 -4.22
N PRO A 33 -9.47 -10.85 -4.37
CA PRO A 33 -8.29 -11.02 -3.55
C PRO A 33 -7.25 -9.93 -3.85
N VAL A 34 -6.76 -9.26 -2.82
CA VAL A 34 -5.64 -8.31 -2.92
C VAL A 34 -4.34 -9.05 -2.73
N TYR A 35 -3.41 -8.89 -3.67
CA TYR A 35 -2.07 -9.44 -3.59
C TYR A 35 -1.07 -8.33 -3.24
N ALA A 36 -0.22 -8.58 -2.24
CA ALA A 36 0.89 -7.69 -1.94
C ALA A 36 2.09 -8.03 -2.81
N ASN A 37 2.53 -7.10 -3.64
CA ASN A 37 3.74 -7.26 -4.45
C ASN A 37 4.61 -6.02 -4.35
N TYR A 38 5.93 -6.23 -4.26
CA TYR A 38 6.90 -5.18 -4.51
C TYR A 38 7.27 -5.19 -6.00
N PRO A 39 7.43 -4.03 -6.64
CA PRO A 39 7.92 -3.98 -8.02
C PRO A 39 9.34 -4.54 -8.07
N TYR A 40 9.45 -5.74 -8.65
CA TYR A 40 10.71 -6.40 -8.92
C TYR A 40 11.36 -5.73 -10.12
N VAL A 41 12.51 -5.09 -9.90
CA VAL A 41 13.29 -4.52 -11.00
C VAL A 41 14.49 -5.45 -11.19
N GLY A 42 14.38 -6.39 -12.13
CA GLY A 42 15.42 -7.37 -12.43
C GLY A 42 16.74 -6.79 -12.98
N ALA A 43 16.98 -5.50 -12.81
CA ALA A 43 18.09 -4.75 -13.38
C ALA A 43 19.32 -4.65 -12.45
N VAL A 44 19.21 -5.01 -11.16
CA VAL A 44 20.32 -4.94 -10.21
C VAL A 44 20.60 -6.34 -9.64
N PRO A 45 21.73 -6.97 -9.99
CA PRO A 45 22.15 -8.25 -9.42
C PRO A 45 22.24 -8.16 -7.89
N GLY A 46 21.55 -9.06 -7.19
CA GLY A 46 21.57 -9.16 -5.72
C GLY A 46 20.53 -8.33 -4.97
N THR A 47 19.67 -7.55 -5.65
CA THR A 47 18.59 -6.82 -4.98
C THR A 47 17.21 -7.33 -5.43
N PRO A 48 16.38 -7.86 -4.52
CA PRO A 48 15.06 -8.38 -4.88
C PRO A 48 13.99 -7.28 -5.11
N VAL A 49 14.33 -6.02 -4.88
CA VAL A 49 13.42 -4.86 -5.03
C VAL A 49 14.20 -3.67 -5.58
N SER A 50 13.48 -2.73 -6.24
CA SER A 50 14.07 -1.47 -6.73
C SER A 50 14.91 -0.76 -5.66
N PRO A 51 16.05 -0.13 -6.02
CA PRO A 51 16.81 0.72 -5.11
C PRO A 51 15.98 1.80 -4.40
N PHE A 52 14.90 2.26 -5.03
CA PHE A 52 13.98 3.23 -4.42
C PHE A 52 13.27 2.66 -3.17
N TYR A 53 12.89 1.38 -3.19
CA TYR A 53 12.18 0.72 -2.08
C TYR A 53 13.13 -0.04 -1.13
N GLN A 54 14.40 -0.21 -1.49
CA GLN A 54 15.44 -0.87 -0.68
C GLN A 54 15.45 -0.42 0.79
N PRO A 55 15.30 0.88 1.14
CA PRO A 55 15.34 1.29 2.53
C PRO A 55 14.09 0.96 3.33
N PHE A 56 12.99 0.54 2.69
CA PHE A 56 11.66 0.49 3.31
C PHE A 56 10.96 -0.86 3.21
N TYR A 57 11.37 -1.72 2.28
CA TYR A 57 10.68 -3.00 2.08
C TYR A 57 10.89 -3.96 3.26
N TYR A 58 9.87 -4.78 3.50
CA TYR A 58 9.91 -5.91 4.43
C TYR A 58 10.75 -7.03 3.85
N ARG A 59 11.84 -7.43 4.53
CA ARG A 59 12.78 -8.43 4.02
C ARG A 59 12.18 -9.83 3.91
N GLY A 60 11.26 -10.19 4.80
CA GLY A 60 10.53 -11.45 4.77
C GLY A 60 9.36 -11.48 3.78
N TRP A 61 9.22 -10.49 2.89
CA TRP A 61 8.05 -10.36 2.01
C TRP A 61 7.84 -11.59 1.11
N TYR A 62 8.93 -12.20 0.62
CA TYR A 62 8.85 -13.30 -0.33
C TYR A 62 8.19 -14.54 0.30
N ASP A 63 8.70 -14.97 1.45
CA ASP A 63 8.14 -16.11 2.20
C ASP A 63 6.76 -15.78 2.77
N TRP A 64 6.52 -14.51 3.13
CA TRP A 64 5.22 -14.05 3.59
C TRP A 64 4.16 -14.08 2.46
N TYR A 65 4.58 -13.88 1.21
CA TYR A 65 3.71 -13.85 0.04
C TYR A 65 3.52 -15.23 -0.64
N TYR A 66 4.47 -16.16 -0.55
CA TYR A 66 4.41 -17.43 -1.27
C TYR A 66 3.88 -18.60 -0.40
N PRO A 67 3.03 -19.52 -0.89
CA PRO A 67 2.43 -19.63 -2.22
C PRO A 67 0.94 -19.21 -2.18
N GLY A 68 0.66 -17.92 -2.42
CA GLY A 68 -0.73 -17.43 -2.56
C GLY A 68 -1.14 -16.36 -1.54
N GLY A 69 -0.22 -15.45 -1.20
CA GLY A 69 -0.39 -14.36 -0.24
C GLY A 69 -1.44 -13.36 -0.67
N VAL A 70 -2.70 -13.75 -0.49
CA VAL A 70 -3.85 -12.86 -0.42
C VAL A 70 -3.75 -12.13 0.93
N ILE A 71 -3.69 -10.81 0.90
CA ILE A 71 -3.53 -9.95 2.07
C ILE A 71 -4.85 -9.27 2.47
N GLY A 72 -5.95 -9.83 1.99
CA GLY A 72 -7.29 -9.32 2.21
C GLY A 72 -8.12 -9.43 0.95
N TYR A 73 -9.39 -9.11 1.12
CA TYR A 73 -10.33 -8.99 0.03
C TYR A 73 -10.78 -7.54 -0.05
N THR A 74 -10.95 -7.00 -1.25
CA THR A 74 -11.64 -5.72 -1.41
C THR A 74 -13.14 -5.94 -1.33
N THR A 75 -13.81 -5.18 -0.47
CA THR A 75 -15.27 -5.08 -0.45
C THR A 75 -15.63 -3.60 -0.44
N TYR A 76 -15.37 -2.91 -1.54
CA TYR A 76 -15.71 -1.50 -1.67
C TYR A 76 -16.67 -1.29 -2.82
N THR A 77 -17.89 -0.86 -2.51
CA THR A 77 -18.75 -0.18 -3.49
C THR A 77 -18.35 1.28 -3.57
N TYR A 78 -17.15 1.54 -4.06
CA TYR A 78 -16.75 2.87 -4.51
C TYR A 78 -16.24 2.71 -5.93
N SER A 79 -16.91 3.34 -6.87
CA SER A 79 -16.39 3.51 -8.22
C SER A 79 -15.14 4.39 -8.11
N TYR A 80 -13.96 3.77 -7.99
CA TYR A 80 -12.71 4.50 -7.95
C TYR A 80 -12.50 5.14 -9.30
N LYS A 81 -12.45 6.47 -9.30
CA LYS A 81 -12.04 7.20 -10.47
C LYS A 81 -10.54 6.97 -10.68
N ASP A 82 -10.13 6.95 -11.95
CA ASP A 82 -8.73 6.94 -12.35
C ASP A 82 -7.90 7.96 -11.55
N GLY A 83 -6.80 7.50 -10.94
CA GLY A 83 -5.95 8.35 -10.11
C GLY A 83 -6.31 8.37 -8.62
N THR A 84 -7.21 7.51 -8.16
CA THR A 84 -7.45 7.32 -6.72
C THR A 84 -6.20 6.71 -6.07
N VAL A 85 -5.71 7.30 -4.99
CA VAL A 85 -4.66 6.70 -4.14
C VAL A 85 -5.31 5.99 -2.97
N VAL A 86 -4.86 4.76 -2.72
CA VAL A 86 -5.28 3.95 -1.59
C VAL A 86 -4.04 3.62 -0.75
N ILE A 87 -4.14 3.85 0.55
CA ILE A 87 -3.17 3.40 1.54
C ILE A 87 -3.84 2.35 2.42
N ASP A 88 -3.23 1.17 2.51
CA ASP A 88 -3.70 0.06 3.33
C ASP A 88 -2.66 -0.28 4.39
N LEU A 89 -3.06 -0.33 5.65
CA LEU A 89 -2.25 -0.86 6.74
C LEU A 89 -2.65 -2.31 6.98
N ILE A 90 -1.70 -3.21 6.75
CA ILE A 90 -1.89 -4.64 6.86
C ILE A 90 -1.19 -5.14 8.12
N ASP A 91 -1.94 -5.86 8.96
CA ASP A 91 -1.34 -6.64 10.05
C ASP A 91 -0.53 -7.80 9.45
N ARG A 92 0.76 -7.84 9.75
CA ARG A 92 1.67 -8.81 9.14
C ARG A 92 1.30 -10.25 9.50
N GLU A 93 0.83 -10.54 10.71
CA GLU A 93 0.58 -11.92 11.14
C GLU A 93 -0.69 -12.50 10.49
N THR A 94 -1.78 -11.74 10.58
CA THR A 94 -3.11 -12.14 10.11
C THR A 94 -3.31 -11.88 8.62
N LYS A 95 -2.45 -11.06 8.01
CA LYS A 95 -2.56 -10.58 6.63
C LYS A 95 -3.90 -9.88 6.37
N GLN A 96 -4.44 -9.18 7.36
CA GLN A 96 -5.70 -8.44 7.25
C GLN A 96 -5.46 -6.94 7.21
N SER A 97 -6.28 -6.23 6.43
CA SER A 97 -6.37 -4.78 6.52
C SER A 97 -6.92 -4.37 7.88
N VAL A 98 -6.15 -3.58 8.63
CA VAL A 98 -6.57 -3.01 9.92
C VAL A 98 -6.96 -1.54 9.81
N TRP A 99 -6.55 -0.87 8.73
CA TRP A 99 -6.96 0.48 8.41
C TRP A 99 -6.77 0.75 6.91
N LYS A 100 -7.70 1.53 6.33
CA LYS A 100 -7.60 1.97 4.94
C LYS A 100 -7.91 3.45 4.83
N GLY A 101 -7.07 4.16 4.08
CA GLY A 101 -7.26 5.54 3.70
C GLY A 101 -7.30 5.68 2.18
N ILE A 102 -8.16 6.57 1.69
CA ILE A 102 -8.42 6.75 0.25
C ILE A 102 -8.53 8.25 -0.03
N THR A 103 -7.99 8.70 -1.17
CA THR A 103 -8.20 10.08 -1.63
C THR A 103 -9.68 10.38 -1.84
N SER A 104 -10.14 11.56 -1.42
CA SER A 104 -11.49 12.04 -1.68
C SER A 104 -11.72 12.39 -3.16
N GLU A 105 -10.68 12.87 -3.84
CA GLU A 105 -10.70 13.21 -5.26
C GLU A 105 -9.52 12.55 -5.99
N PRO A 106 -9.67 12.22 -7.28
CA PRO A 106 -8.64 11.47 -8.02
C PRO A 106 -7.55 12.41 -8.50
N ILE A 107 -6.31 11.93 -8.48
CA ILE A 107 -5.16 12.65 -9.02
C ILE A 107 -5.18 12.50 -10.54
N MET A 108 -5.60 13.55 -11.23
CA MET A 108 -5.79 13.55 -12.69
C MET A 108 -4.46 13.41 -13.45
N ASP A 109 -3.36 13.92 -12.90
CA ASP A 109 -2.00 13.76 -13.44
C ASP A 109 -1.20 12.73 -12.62
N LYS A 110 -1.34 11.46 -13.00
CA LYS A 110 -0.72 10.29 -12.36
C LYS A 110 0.83 10.28 -12.41
N THR A 111 1.44 11.26 -13.07
CA THR A 111 2.88 11.38 -13.31
C THR A 111 3.58 12.34 -12.34
N GLU A 112 2.86 13.21 -11.64
CA GLU A 112 3.46 14.15 -10.70
C GLU A 112 3.68 13.49 -9.34
N THR A 113 4.95 13.20 -9.04
CA THR A 113 5.37 12.64 -7.75
C THR A 113 4.91 13.51 -6.58
N GLU A 114 4.85 14.82 -6.77
CA GLU A 114 4.40 15.80 -5.77
C GLU A 114 2.91 15.61 -5.46
N ALA A 115 2.05 15.48 -6.46
CA ALA A 115 0.62 15.26 -6.26
C ALA A 115 0.33 13.95 -5.49
N VAL A 116 1.08 12.88 -5.78
CA VAL A 116 0.98 11.61 -5.03
C VAL A 116 1.44 11.79 -3.58
N GLN A 117 2.51 12.55 -3.33
CA GLN A 117 2.98 12.84 -1.97
C GLN A 117 1.96 13.64 -1.16
N GLU A 118 1.36 14.67 -1.76
CA GLU A 118 0.32 15.48 -1.11
C GLU A 118 -0.91 14.65 -0.76
N ALA A 119 -1.38 13.82 -1.70
CA ALA A 119 -2.49 12.90 -1.46
C ALA A 119 -2.21 11.91 -0.31
N ILE A 120 -0.98 11.38 -0.24
CA ILE A 120 -0.57 10.50 0.87
C ILE A 120 -0.61 11.26 2.21
N ILE A 121 -0.10 12.50 2.25
CA ILE A 121 -0.12 13.34 3.44
C ILE A 121 -1.57 13.59 3.88
N ASP A 122 -2.44 13.94 2.95
CA ASP A 122 -3.85 14.21 3.24
C ASP A 122 -4.60 12.99 3.75
N ILE A 123 -4.37 11.81 3.15
CA ILE A 123 -4.90 10.54 3.67
C ILE A 123 -4.47 10.33 5.13
N PHE A 124 -3.19 10.55 5.45
CA PHE A 124 -2.69 10.34 6.81
C PHE A 124 -3.18 11.38 7.83
N LYS A 125 -3.78 12.51 7.42
CA LYS A 125 -4.46 13.43 8.36
C LYS A 125 -5.68 12.78 9.01
N ALA A 126 -6.33 11.84 8.33
CA ALA A 126 -7.47 11.08 8.85
C ALA A 126 -7.06 9.81 9.61
N TYR A 127 -5.76 9.48 9.62
CA TYR A 127 -5.26 8.35 10.39
C TYR A 127 -5.42 8.64 11.89
N PRO A 128 -5.97 7.70 12.69
CA PRO A 128 -6.08 7.90 14.13
C PRO A 128 -4.69 8.00 14.75
N LEU A 129 -4.25 9.23 15.00
CA LEU A 129 -3.11 9.51 15.85
C LEU A 129 -3.60 9.29 17.28
N ASN A 130 -3.07 8.28 17.97
CA ASN A 130 -3.26 8.18 19.41
C ASN A 130 -2.54 9.40 20.03
N ASN A 131 -3.32 10.40 20.47
CA ASN A 131 -2.84 11.51 21.28
C ASN A 131 -2.54 11.05 22.72
#